data_AF-A0A1H6LJG9-F1
#
_entry.id   AF-A0A1H6LJG9-F1
#
_cell.length_a   1.000
_cell.length_b   1.000
_cell.length_c   1.000
_cell.angle_alpha   90.00
_cell.angle_beta   90.00
_cell.angle_gamma   90.00
#
_symmetry.space_group_name_H-M   'P 1'
#
loop_
_entity.id
_entity.type
_entity.pdbx_description
1 polymer ?
#
loop_
_entity_poly.entity_id
_entity_poly.type
_entity_poly.pdbx_seq_one_letter_code
_entity_poly.pdbx_strand_id
1 'polypeptide(L)' 'MAKNTKRITLYKQIWARIRYWQNLRDVSDAELASYLQVGERTLHEYDKSAENVTLGRVDNLLYVTGMDFNDLMAL' A
#
# COMPACT_ATOMS: atom_id res chain seq x y z
N MET A 1 -12.96 -6.76 31.21
CA MET A 1 -13.30 -7.14 29.82
C MET A 1 -12.07 -6.96 28.96
N ALA A 2 -11.36 -8.04 28.65
CA ALA A 2 -10.15 -7.97 27.83
C ALA A 2 -10.52 -8.18 26.35
N LYS A 3 -10.41 -7.12 25.55
CA LYS A 3 -10.20 -7.23 24.11
C LYS A 3 -9.01 -6.34 23.73
N ASN A 4 -7.82 -6.72 24.20
CA ASN A 4 -6.56 -6.24 23.64
C ASN A 4 -6.21 -7.02 22.36
N THR A 5 -7.17 -7.16 21.44
CA THR A 5 -6.85 -7.53 20.08
C THR A 5 -6.17 -6.30 19.49
N LYS A 6 -4.84 -6.28 19.41
CA LYS A 6 -4.08 -5.16 18.84
C LYS A 6 -4.66 -4.85 17.45
N ARG A 7 -5.44 -3.76 17.36
CA ARG A 7 -6.02 -3.30 16.11
C ARG A 7 -4.88 -3.09 15.12
N ILE A 8 -4.93 -3.78 13.98
CA ILE A 8 -4.04 -3.46 12.86
C ILE A 8 -4.47 -2.08 12.37
N THR A 9 -3.52 -1.14 12.36
CA THR A 9 -3.79 0.24 11.93
C THR A 9 -4.16 0.29 10.45
N LEU A 10 -5.00 1.26 10.07
CA LEU A 10 -5.52 1.39 8.71
C LEU A 10 -4.39 1.46 7.67
N TYR A 11 -3.37 2.28 7.92
CA TYR A 11 -2.23 2.42 7.02
C TYR A 11 -1.44 1.11 6.83
N LYS A 12 -1.35 0.25 7.87
CA LYS A 12 -0.73 -1.08 7.75
C LYS A 12 -1.58 -2.02 6.91
N GLN A 13 -2.91 -1.94 7.03
CA GLN A 13 -3.81 -2.76 6.21
C GLN A 13 -3.70 -2.36 4.74
N ILE A 14 -3.77 -1.07 4.45
CA ILE A 14 -3.62 -0.54 3.08
C ILE A 14 -2.26 -0.95 2.49
N TRP A 15 -1.18 -0.73 3.23
CA TRP A 15 0.17 -1.09 2.74
C TRP A 15 0.32 -2.58 2.48
N ALA A 16 -0.20 -3.43 3.37
CA ALA A 16 -0.18 -4.87 3.18
C ALA A 16 -0.95 -5.29 1.91
N ARG A 17 -2.09 -4.65 1.61
CA ARG A 17 -2.86 -4.90 0.38
C ARG A 17 -2.12 -4.44 -0.87
N ILE A 18 -1.46 -3.28 -0.82
CA ILE A 18 -0.62 -2.79 -1.93
C ILE A 18 0.53 -3.76 -2.22
N ARG A 19 1.25 -4.24 -1.19
CA ARG A 19 2.34 -5.21 -1.34
C ARG A 19 1.83 -6.57 -1.83
N TYR A 20 0.68 -7.02 -1.36
CA TYR A 20 0.07 -8.25 -1.84
C TYR A 20 -0.33 -8.14 -3.31
N TRP A 21 -0.97 -7.03 -3.70
CA TRP A 21 -1.28 -6.72 -5.10
C TRP A 21 -0.04 -6.71 -5.98
N GLN A 22 1.04 -6.06 -5.52
CA GLN A 22 2.31 -6.01 -6.24
C GLN A 22 2.83 -7.43 -6.56
N ASN A 23 2.86 -8.30 -5.56
CA ASN A 23 3.29 -9.69 -5.73
C ASN A 23 2.35 -10.47 -6.67
N LEU A 24 1.04 -10.25 -6.56
CA LEU A 24 0.04 -10.91 -7.41
C LEU A 24 0.19 -10.53 -8.89
N ARG A 25 0.63 -9.29 -9.16
CA ARG A 25 0.77 -8.73 -10.51
C ARG A 25 2.20 -8.80 -11.05
N ASP A 26 3.13 -9.39 -10.31
CA ASP A 26 4.56 -9.44 -10.65
C ASP A 26 5.16 -8.06 -10.95
N VAL A 27 4.73 -7.05 -10.17
CA VAL A 27 5.17 -5.66 -10.30
C VAL A 27 6.47 -5.46 -9.52
N SER A 28 7.50 -4.91 -10.17
CA SER A 28 8.77 -4.62 -9.51
C SER A 28 8.65 -3.48 -8.49
N ASP A 29 9.61 -3.39 -7.56
CA ASP A 29 9.66 -2.27 -6.60
C ASP A 29 9.82 -0.92 -7.32
N ALA A 30 10.57 -0.87 -8.42
CA ALA A 30 10.73 0.32 -9.24
C ALA A 30 9.40 0.79 -9.84
N GLU A 31 8.60 -0.14 -10.36
CA GLU A 31 7.28 0.16 -10.92
C GLU A 31 6.29 0.60 -9.84
N LEU A 32 6.23 -0.11 -8.70
CA LEU A 32 5.36 0.30 -7.60
C LEU A 32 5.75 1.69 -7.06
N ALA A 33 7.04 1.97 -6.93
CA ALA A 33 7.52 3.30 -6.54
C ALA A 33 7.07 4.37 -7.54
N SER A 34 7.16 4.08 -8.84
CA SER A 34 6.64 4.96 -9.90
C SER A 34 5.13 5.19 -9.79
N TYR A 35 4.35 4.14 -9.55
CA TYR A 35 2.89 4.24 -9.38
C TYR A 35 2.49 5.00 -8.12
N LEU A 36 3.32 5.03 -7.09
CA LEU A 36 3.13 5.86 -5.92
C LEU A 36 3.74 7.27 -6.10
N GLN A 37 4.44 7.54 -7.21
CA GLN A 37 5.22 8.76 -7.45
C GLN A 37 6.24 9.06 -6.34
N VAL A 38 6.95 8.02 -5.89
CA VAL A 38 8.06 8.12 -4.93
C VAL A 38 9.31 7.44 -5.51
N GLY A 39 10.46 7.62 -4.87
CA GLY A 39 11.64 6.82 -5.17
C GLY A 39 11.62 5.47 -4.44
N GLU A 40 12.33 4.46 -4.97
CA GLU A 40 12.46 3.13 -4.34
C GLU A 40 12.94 3.21 -2.89
N ARG A 41 13.84 4.15 -2.57
CA ARG A 41 14.26 4.39 -1.18
C ARG A 41 13.06 4.68 -0.27
N THR A 42 12.14 5.55 -0.70
CA THR A 42 10.95 5.90 0.08
C THR A 42 9.96 4.74 0.15
N LEU A 43 9.83 3.97 -0.93
CA LEU A 43 9.04 2.74 -0.95
C LEU A 43 9.50 1.77 0.16
N HIS A 44 10.81 1.54 0.28
CA HIS A 44 11.36 0.68 1.32
C HIS A 44 11.22 1.25 2.74
N GLU A 45 11.16 2.57 2.90
CA GLU A 45 10.85 3.17 4.20
C GLU A 45 9.39 2.91 4.62
N TYR A 46 8.46 2.80 3.67
CA TYR A 46 7.08 2.41 3.97
C TYR A 46 6.94 0.99 4.51
N ASP A 47 7.85 0.07 4.14
CA ASP A 47 7.88 -1.27 4.74
C ASP A 47 8.22 -1.24 6.23
N LYS A 48 8.98 -0.23 6.66
CA LYS A 48 9.33 -0.01 8.07
C LYS A 48 8.25 0.79 8.78
N SER A 49 7.76 1.87 8.15
CA SER A 49 6.70 2.72 8.68
C SER A 49 5.72 3.15 7.58
N ALA A 50 4.66 2.36 7.42
CA ALA A 50 3.58 2.62 6.47
C ALA A 50 2.72 3.84 6.84
N GLU A 51 2.92 4.46 8.01
CA GLU A 51 2.16 5.66 8.41
C GLU A 51 2.38 6.87 7.49
N ASN A 52 3.52 6.87 6.79
CA ASN A 52 3.90 7.93 5.85
C ASN A 52 3.36 7.70 4.43
N VAL A 53 2.65 6.58 4.20
CA VAL A 53 1.89 6.37 2.96
C VAL A 53 0.67 7.28 3.00
N THR A 54 0.69 8.34 2.20
CA THR A 54 -0.43 9.29 2.18
C THR A 54 -1.55 8.80 1.27
N LEU A 55 -2.78 9.24 1.53
CA LEU A 55 -3.93 8.90 0.70
C LEU A 55 -3.75 9.33 -0.76
N GLY A 56 -3.07 10.46 -1.02
CA GLY A 56 -2.77 10.89 -2.39
C GLY A 56 -1.82 9.96 -3.13
N ARG A 57 -0.93 9.25 -2.43
CA ARG A 57 -0.05 8.23 -3.04
C ARG A 57 -0.86 7.01 -3.44
N VAL A 58 -1.76 6.57 -2.54
CA VAL A 58 -2.67 5.45 -2.79
C VAL A 58 -3.60 5.78 -3.95
N ASP A 59 -4.17 6.99 -3.99
CA ASP A 59 -5.03 7.45 -5.08
C ASP A 59 -4.31 7.43 -6.43
N ASN A 60 -3.04 7.86 -6.48
CA ASN A 60 -2.25 7.79 -7.72
C ASN A 60 -2.01 6.34 -8.19
N LEU A 61 -1.73 5.41 -7.27
CA LEU A 61 -1.61 3.99 -7.60
C LEU A 61 -2.92 3.47 -8.21
N LEU A 62 -4.07 3.75 -7.57
CA LEU A 62 -5.39 3.34 -8.04
C LEU A 62 -5.69 3.93 -9.42
N TYR A 63 -5.41 5.21 -9.62
CA TYR A 63 -5.58 5.90 -10.90
C TYR A 63 -4.75 5.28 -12.03
N VAL A 64 -3.44 5.07 -11.81
CA VAL A 64 -2.53 4.53 -12.83
C VAL A 64 -2.88 3.08 -13.18
N THR A 65 -3.31 2.30 -12.20
CA THR A 65 -3.63 0.87 -12.39
C THR A 65 -5.08 0.63 -12.82
N GLY A 66 -5.94 1.67 -12.79
CA GLY A 66 -7.37 1.56 -13.03
C GLY A 66 -8.11 0.71 -11.99
N MET A 67 -7.55 0.57 -10.78
CA MET A 67 -8.10 -0.25 -9.70
C MET A 67 -9.00 0.56 -8.78
N ASP A 68 -10.15 0.01 -8.39
CA ASP A 68 -10.97 0.60 -7.32
C ASP A 68 -10.38 0.31 -5.94
N PHE A 69 -10.58 1.22 -4.99
CA PHE A 69 -10.08 1.03 -3.61
C PHE A 69 -10.72 -0.19 -2.93
N ASN A 70 -12.00 -0.47 -3.16
CA ASN A 70 -12.66 -1.64 -2.56
C ASN A 70 -12.09 -2.94 -3.12
N ASP A 71 -11.77 -2.96 -4.42
CA ASP A 71 -11.13 -4.12 -5.05
C ASP A 71 -9.75 -4.37 -4.43
N LEU A 72 -8.92 -3.32 -4.27
CA LEU A 72 -7.63 -3.43 -3.57
C LEU A 72 -7.79 -4.00 -2.15
N MET A 73 -8.80 -3.54 -1.41
CA MET A 73 -9.03 -3.98 -0.03
C MET A 73 -9.59 -5.41 0.06
N ALA A 74 -10.22 -5.90 -1.02
CA ALA A 74 -10.80 -7.23 -1.12
C ALA A 74 -9.83 -8.33 -1.60
N LEU A 75 -8.63 -7.98 -2.10
CA LEU A 75 -7.57 -8.92 -2.45
C LEU A 75 -7.13 -9.80 -1.26
#